data_AF-A0A949HT86-F1
#
_entry.id   AF-A0A949HT86-F1
#
_cell.length_a   1.000
_cell.length_b   1.000
_cell.length_c   1.000
_cell.angle_alpha   90.00
_cell.angle_beta   90.00
_cell.angle_gamma   90.00
#
_symmetry.space_group_name_H-M   'P 1'
#
loop_
_entity.id
_entity.type
_entity.pdbx_description
1 polymer ?
#
loop_
_entity_poly.entity_id
_entity_poly.type
_entity_poly.pdbx_seq_one_letter_code
_entity_poly.pdbx_strand_id
1 'polypeptide(L)'
;VLDNFEMARTAAQAATVPSQAEAGPNQRIESLQAGVAMIQQQLKGILTEIGVEEINAAGQPFDPLWHEAISQQETAEAPEGQVIQQIRRGYKVRDRLLRPAVVIVAKKPAAPPA
;
A
#
# COMPACT_ATOMS: atom_id res chain seq x y z
N VAL A 1 1.70 -8.01 10.82
CA VAL A 1 2.72 -7.11 11.41
C VAL A 1 3.21 -6.08 10.40
N LEU A 2 3.62 -6.46 9.18
CA LEU A 2 4.07 -5.51 8.15
C LEU A 2 3.08 -4.36 7.88
N ASP A 3 1.78 -4.64 7.79
CA ASP A 3 0.76 -3.59 7.60
C ASP A 3 0.75 -2.57 8.75
N ASN A 4 1.02 -3.00 9.98
CA ASN A 4 1.07 -2.10 11.14
C ASN A 4 2.26 -1.14 11.03
N PHE A 5 3.40 -1.63 10.52
CA PHE A 5 4.56 -0.77 10.24
C PHE A 5 4.24 0.26 9.16
N GLU A 6 3.54 -0.14 8.09
CA GLU A 6 3.15 0.79 7.03
C GLU A 6 2.13 1.83 7.52
N MET A 7 1.13 1.41 8.29
CA MET A 7 0.16 2.32 8.91
C MET A 7 0.85 3.29 9.89
N ALA A 8 1.75 2.80 10.73
CA ALA A 8 2.52 3.62 11.65
C ALA A 8 3.40 4.63 10.92
N ARG A 9 4.02 4.25 9.80
CA ARG A 9 4.86 5.16 9.00
C ARG A 9 4.03 6.26 8.34
N THR A 10 2.89 5.92 7.74
CA THR A 10 1.99 6.89 7.12
C THR A 10 1.42 7.85 8.16
N ALA A 11 1.02 7.34 9.33
CA ALA A 11 0.54 8.18 10.44
C ALA A 11 1.64 9.11 10.98
N ALA A 12 2.86 8.60 11.17
CA ALA A 12 4.00 9.41 11.58
C ALA A 12 4.31 10.52 10.56
N GLN A 13 4.31 10.20 9.26
CA GLN A 13 4.55 11.17 8.19
C GLN A 13 3.45 12.24 8.10
N ALA A 14 2.19 11.86 8.31
CA ALA A 14 1.07 12.79 8.38
C ALA A 14 1.13 13.73 9.60
N ALA A 15 1.70 13.26 10.72
CA ALA A 15 1.90 14.08 11.91
C ALA A 15 3.08 15.07 11.80
N THR A 16 4.02 14.86 10.86
CA THR A 16 5.19 15.72 10.62
C THR A 16 4.95 16.79 9.52
N VAL A 17 3.72 16.95 9.03
CA VAL A 17 3.37 18.01 8.07
C VAL A 17 3.72 19.40 8.66
N PRO A 18 4.42 20.28 7.91
CA PRO A 18 5.32 21.26 8.51
C PRO A 18 4.57 22.50 9.03
N SER A 19 4.48 22.65 10.35
CA SER A 19 4.53 23.98 10.95
C SER A 19 6.01 24.33 11.15
N GLN A 20 6.52 25.23 10.30
CA GLN A 20 7.88 25.74 10.41
C GLN A 20 8.04 26.52 11.72
N ALA A 21 8.71 25.91 12.70
CA ALA A 21 9.48 26.50 13.80
C ALA A 21 9.53 25.43 14.91
N GLU A 22 10.69 25.22 15.54
CA GLU A 22 10.75 24.37 16.74
C GLU A 22 11.95 23.40 16.75
N ALA A 23 13.19 23.89 16.88
CA ALA A 23 14.37 23.03 17.05
C ALA A 23 14.37 22.38 18.45
N GLY A 24 13.65 21.26 18.56
CA GLY A 24 13.46 20.46 19.76
C GLY A 24 12.26 19.54 19.53
N PRO A 25 12.06 18.50 20.34
CA PRO A 25 11.33 17.25 20.02
C PRO A 25 11.46 16.56 18.64
N ASN A 26 11.51 17.29 17.52
CA ASN A 26 11.36 16.74 16.16
C ASN A 26 12.48 15.75 15.78
N GLN A 27 13.73 16.07 16.16
CA GLN A 27 14.91 15.24 15.82
C GLN A 27 14.89 13.84 16.46
N ARG A 28 14.24 13.69 17.63
CA ARG A 28 14.04 12.37 18.27
C ARG A 28 12.97 11.55 17.55
N ILE A 29 11.92 12.21 17.06
CA ILE A 29 10.86 11.58 16.27
C ILE A 29 11.42 11.12 14.92
N GLU A 30 12.23 11.94 14.26
CA GLU A 30 12.93 11.57 13.02
C GLU A 30 13.88 10.38 13.23
N SER A 31 14.67 10.40 14.31
CA SER A 31 15.58 9.29 14.65
C SER A 31 14.83 7.99 14.94
N LEU A 32 13.67 8.07 15.63
CA LEU A 32 12.80 6.92 15.86
C LEU A 32 12.20 6.41 14.55
N GLN A 33 11.73 7.30 13.67
CA GLN A 33 11.21 6.93 12.36
C GLN A 33 12.26 6.22 11.51
N ALA A 34 13.51 6.70 11.53
CA ALA A 34 14.63 6.05 10.86
C ALA A 34 14.89 4.65 11.42
N GLY A 35 14.93 4.48 12.75
CA GLY A 35 15.10 3.18 13.38
C GLY A 35 13.98 2.18 13.03
N VAL A 36 12.73 2.63 13.04
CA VAL A 36 11.57 1.82 12.63
C VAL A 36 11.66 1.43 11.15
N ALA A 37 12.08 2.35 10.27
CA ALA A 37 12.27 2.06 8.86
C ALA A 37 13.38 1.03 8.62
N MET A 38 14.48 1.09 9.39
CA MET A 38 15.55 0.09 9.33
C MET A 38 15.06 -1.31 9.70
N ILE A 39 14.28 -1.42 10.78
CA ILE A 39 13.69 -2.71 11.21
C ILE A 39 12.73 -3.24 10.15
N GLN A 40 11.88 -2.37 9.59
CA GLN A 40 10.97 -2.74 8.51
C GLN A 40 11.74 -3.29 7.30
N GLN A 41 12.85 -2.63 6.91
CA GLN A 41 13.68 -3.06 5.79
C GLN A 41 14.36 -4.41 6.06
N GLN A 42 14.88 -4.63 7.27
CA GLN A 42 15.46 -5.91 7.65
C GLN A 42 14.42 -7.04 7.60
N LEU A 43 13.23 -6.79 8.15
CA LEU A 43 12.12 -7.75 8.09
C LEU A 43 11.73 -8.07 6.64
N LYS A 44 11.61 -7.06 5.76
CA LYS A 44 11.36 -7.28 4.34
C LYS A 44 12.47 -8.10 3.68
N GLY A 45 13.74 -7.83 4.02
CA GLY A 45 14.88 -8.61 3.53
C GLY A 45 14.78 -10.10 3.87
N ILE A 46 14.49 -10.42 5.13
CA ILE A 46 14.30 -11.81 5.59
C ILE A 46 13.12 -12.48 4.86
N LEU A 47 12.02 -11.76 4.68
CA LEU A 47 10.85 -12.27 3.95
C LEU A 47 11.17 -12.58 2.49
N THR A 48 11.92 -11.70 1.82
CA THR A 48 12.38 -11.95 0.45
C THR A 48 13.32 -13.15 0.37
N GLU A 49 14.21 -13.33 1.35
CA GLU A 49 15.14 -14.47 1.39
C GLU A 49 14.43 -15.82 1.51
N ILE A 50 13.32 -15.88 2.27
CA ILE A 50 12.48 -17.08 2.34
C ILE A 50 11.53 -17.24 1.13
N GLY A 51 11.59 -16.32 0.15
CA GLY A 51 10.82 -16.36 -1.09
C GLY A 51 9.43 -15.74 -1.03
N VAL A 52 9.16 -14.88 -0.04
CA VAL A 52 7.93 -14.07 0.01
C VAL A 52 8.10 -12.85 -0.90
N GLU A 53 7.16 -12.65 -1.80
CA GLU A 53 7.10 -11.53 -2.73
C GLU A 53 5.85 -10.68 -2.49
N GLU A 54 6.00 -9.37 -2.62
CA GLU A 54 4.90 -8.41 -2.58
C GLU A 54 4.15 -8.40 -3.92
N ILE A 55 2.81 -8.44 -3.86
CA ILE A 55 1.94 -8.30 -5.02
C ILE A 55 1.68 -6.80 -5.23
N ASN A 56 2.28 -6.22 -6.26
CA ASN A 56 2.02 -4.83 -6.68
C ASN A 56 0.80 -4.79 -7.59
N ALA A 57 -0.32 -4.32 -7.05
CA ALA A 57 -1.59 -4.33 -7.77
C ALA A 57 -1.93 -2.97 -8.39
N ALA A 58 -1.43 -1.86 -7.84
CA ALA A 58 -1.73 -0.52 -8.36
C ALA A 58 -1.29 -0.35 -9.82
N GLY A 59 -2.21 0.08 -10.69
CA GLY A 59 -1.95 0.27 -12.12
C GLY A 59 -1.86 -1.04 -12.94
N GLN A 60 -2.20 -2.20 -12.35
CA GLN A 60 -2.27 -3.47 -13.05
C GLN A 60 -3.74 -3.84 -13.34
N PRO A 61 -4.01 -4.74 -14.32
CA PRO A 61 -5.34 -5.32 -14.47
C PRO A 61 -5.74 -6.10 -13.21
N PHE A 62 -7.01 -6.04 -12.87
CA PHE A 62 -7.55 -6.81 -11.75
C PHE A 62 -7.51 -8.31 -12.08
N ASP A 63 -6.86 -9.09 -11.22
CA ASP A 63 -6.81 -10.54 -11.29
C ASP A 63 -7.42 -11.14 -10.01
N PRO A 64 -8.56 -11.84 -10.09
CA PRO A 64 -9.20 -12.48 -8.94
C PRO A 64 -8.32 -13.50 -8.21
N LEU A 65 -7.28 -14.07 -8.85
CA LEU A 65 -6.35 -14.98 -8.17
C LEU A 65 -5.46 -14.26 -7.15
N TRP A 66 -5.10 -13.01 -7.44
CA TRP A 66 -4.09 -12.26 -6.66
C TRP A 66 -4.67 -11.07 -5.92
N HIS A 67 -5.84 -10.59 -6.33
CA HIS A 67 -6.46 -9.35 -5.86
C HIS A 67 -7.86 -9.59 -5.29
N GLU A 68 -8.17 -8.85 -4.22
CA GLU A 68 -9.49 -8.78 -3.59
C GLU A 68 -10.04 -7.37 -3.76
N ALA A 69 -11.06 -7.22 -4.62
CA ALA A 69 -11.70 -5.94 -4.87
C ALA A 69 -12.74 -5.63 -3.79
N ILE A 70 -12.50 -4.60 -2.99
CA ILE A 70 -13.43 -4.18 -1.93
C ILE A 70 -14.41 -3.08 -2.39
N SER A 71 -14.06 -2.37 -3.46
CA SER A 71 -14.88 -1.31 -4.03
C SER A 71 -14.54 -1.09 -5.50
N GLN A 72 -15.48 -0.47 -6.21
CA GLN A 72 -15.30 0.01 -7.57
C GLN A 72 -15.47 1.52 -7.57
N GLN A 73 -14.55 2.23 -8.22
CA GLN A 73 -14.61 3.68 -8.36
C GLN A 73 -14.86 4.05 -9.82
N GLU A 74 -15.86 4.88 -10.05
CA GLU A 74 -16.16 5.43 -11.37
C GLU A 74 -15.09 6.46 -11.73
N THR A 75 -14.32 6.17 -12.79
CA THR A 75 -13.26 7.06 -13.27
C THR A 75 -13.07 6.94 -14.77
N ALA A 76 -12.71 8.04 -15.41
CA ALA A 76 -12.23 8.06 -16.79
C ALA A 76 -10.70 8.01 -16.88
N GLU A 77 -9.99 8.03 -15.75
CA GLU A 77 -8.52 8.09 -15.68
C GLU A 77 -7.85 6.73 -15.93
N ALA A 78 -8.58 5.63 -15.75
CA ALA A 78 -8.08 4.27 -15.92
C ALA A 78 -9.10 3.41 -16.69
N PRO A 79 -8.64 2.39 -17.46
CA PRO A 79 -9.54 1.48 -18.16
C PRO A 79 -10.36 0.64 -17.18
N GLU A 80 -11.56 0.24 -17.60
CA GLU A 80 -12.44 -0.62 -16.81
C GLU A 80 -11.73 -1.92 -16.43
N GLY A 81 -11.83 -2.31 -15.16
CA GLY A 81 -11.15 -3.49 -14.63
C GLY A 81 -9.68 -3.26 -14.25
N GLN A 82 -9.15 -2.04 -14.35
CA GLN A 82 -7.82 -1.70 -13.84
C GLN A 82 -7.87 -1.40 -12.34
N VAL A 83 -6.85 -1.80 -11.58
CA VAL A 83 -6.70 -1.37 -10.19
C VAL A 83 -6.24 0.08 -10.14
N ILE A 84 -7.08 0.95 -9.55
CA ILE A 84 -6.78 2.37 -9.34
C ILE A 84 -5.93 2.53 -8.10
N GLN A 85 -6.32 1.85 -7.02
CA GLN A 85 -5.69 2.03 -5.71
C GLN A 85 -5.51 0.69 -5.02
N GLN A 86 -4.31 0.50 -4.47
CA GLN A 86 -4.00 -0.62 -3.59
C GLN A 86 -4.09 -0.16 -2.14
N ILE A 87 -5.09 -0.66 -1.42
CA ILE A 87 -5.33 -0.31 -0.01
C ILE A 87 -4.46 -1.15 0.91
N ARG A 88 -4.24 -2.42 0.55
CA ARG A 88 -3.38 -3.33 1.31
C ARG A 88 -2.52 -4.15 0.37
N ARG A 89 -1.24 -4.29 0.72
CA ARG A 89 -0.30 -5.13 -0.02
C ARG A 89 -0.70 -6.61 0.04
N GLY A 90 -0.68 -7.27 -1.11
CA GLY A 90 -0.78 -8.73 -1.19
C GLY A 90 0.60 -9.35 -1.04
N TYR A 91 0.65 -10.62 -0.65
CA TYR A 91 1.90 -11.37 -0.54
C TYR A 91 1.71 -12.77 -1.10
N LYS A 92 2.73 -13.26 -1.81
CA LYS A 92 2.82 -14.64 -2.29
C LYS A 92 4.15 -15.25 -1.91
N VAL A 93 4.22 -16.57 -1.85
CA VAL A 93 5.49 -17.31 -1.75
C VAL A 93 5.57 -18.22 -2.95
N ARG A 94 6.52 -17.96 -3.84
CA ARG A 94 6.60 -18.62 -5.16
C ARG A 94 5.25 -18.46 -5.89
N ASP A 95 4.55 -19.57 -6.14
CA ASP A 95 3.23 -19.61 -6.79
C ASP A 95 2.06 -19.72 -5.81
N ARG A 96 2.32 -19.75 -4.49
CA ARG A 96 1.28 -19.87 -3.48
C ARG A 96 0.89 -18.50 -2.95
N LEU A 97 -0.38 -18.13 -3.14
CA LEU A 97 -0.96 -16.95 -2.50
C LEU A 97 -0.93 -17.09 -0.98
N LEU A 98 -0.31 -16.15 -0.28
CA LEU A 98 -0.41 -16.05 1.18
C LEU A 98 -1.59 -15.15 1.57
N ARG A 99 -1.74 -14.04 0.85
CA ARG A 99 -2.82 -13.07 1.07
C ARG A 99 -3.03 -12.25 -0.21
N PRO A 100 -4.28 -12.06 -0.64
CA PRO A 100 -4.57 -11.20 -1.78
C PRO A 100 -4.27 -9.73 -1.48
N ALA A 101 -3.98 -8.97 -2.53
CA ALA A 101 -3.91 -7.52 -2.44
C ALA A 101 -5.32 -6.94 -2.38
N VAL A 102 -5.61 -6.09 -1.39
CA VAL A 102 -6.90 -5.42 -1.29
C VAL A 102 -6.87 -4.17 -2.15
N VAL A 103 -7.81 -4.08 -3.09
CA VAL A 103 -7.77 -3.08 -4.16
C VAL A 103 -9.12 -2.41 -4.42
N ILE A 104 -9.05 -1.23 -5.03
CA ILE A 104 -10.18 -0.52 -5.64
C ILE A 104 -10.00 -0.56 -7.16
N VAL A 105 -11.03 -0.99 -7.87
CA VAL A 105 -11.00 -1.22 -9.32
C VAL A 105 -11.75 -0.11 -10.05
N ALA A 106 -11.28 0.27 -11.22
CA ALA A 106 -11.92 1.23 -12.10
C ALA A 106 -13.17 0.64 -12.73
N LYS A 107 -14.26 1.41 -12.64
CA LYS A 107 -15.49 1.19 -13.38
C LYS A 107 -15.69 2.35 -14.33
N LYS A 108 -16.13 2.06 -15.56
CA LYS A 108 -16.48 3.11 -16.51
C LYS A 108 -17.72 3.85 -16.01
N PRO A 109 -17.72 5.20 -15.95
CA PRO A 109 -18.92 5.95 -15.60
C PRO A 109 -20.04 5.63 -16.59
N ALA A 110 -21.20 5.22 -16.07
CA ALA A 110 -22.38 5.06 -16.92
C ALA A 110 -22.81 6.45 -17.39
N ALA A 111 -22.94 6.65 -18.71
CA ALA A 111 -23.52 7.88 -19.24
C ALA A 111 -24.92 8.05 -18.63
N PRO A 112 -25.30 9.26 -18.16
CA PRO A 112 -26.61 9.47 -17.57
C PRO A 112 -27.69 9.10 -18.59
N PRO A 113 -28.77 8.40 -18.20
CA PRO A 113 -29.88 8.15 -19.11
C PRO A 113 -30.45 9.50 -19.56
N ALA A 114 -30.57 9.66 -20.88
CA ALA A 114 -31.10 10.85 -21.56
C ALA A 114 -32.59 11.06 -21.28
#